data_AF-A0A536DBR7-F1
#
_entry.id   AF-A0A536DBR7-F1
#
_cell.length_a   1.000
_cell.length_b   1.000
_cell.length_c   1.000
_cell.angle_alpha   90.00
_cell.angle_beta   90.00
_cell.angle_gamma   90.00
#
_symmetry.space_group_name_H-M   'P 1'
#
loop_
_entity.id
_entity.type
_entity.pdbx_description
1 polymer ?
#
loop_
_entity_poly.entity_id
_entity_poly.type
_entity_poly.pdbx_seq_one_letter_code
_entity_poly.pdbx_strand_id
1 'polypeptide(L)'
;MDRWIAGMITSITGSTGNPVLAIATVAVLGVGLRLILPMVPAGFLLIVTLVPAAPQLGLSGWAVGFVCSVVAFTWLLPRQYEVLRMVREATDGELFTDRQAVLVGAAMTIVALIAIAVSIPYWRAIGVL
;
A
#
# COMPACT_ATOMS: atom_id res chain seq x y z
N MET A 1 2.01 -0.72 20.26
CA MET A 1 0.79 -0.30 19.55
C MET A 1 -0.39 -0.50 20.47
N ASP A 2 -1.09 0.58 20.82
CA ASP A 2 -2.20 0.53 21.76
C ASP A 2 -3.31 -0.36 21.20
N ARG A 3 -3.83 -1.27 22.04
CA ARG A 3 -4.90 -2.23 21.71
C ARG A 3 -6.11 -1.60 21.00
N TRP A 4 -6.26 -0.29 21.10
CA TRP A 4 -7.30 0.52 20.49
C TRP A 4 -7.27 0.55 18.95
N ILE A 5 -6.10 0.75 18.33
CA ILE A 5 -5.99 0.79 16.84
C ILE A 5 -6.21 -0.62 16.28
N ALA A 6 -5.64 -1.63 16.93
CA ALA A 6 -5.86 -3.02 16.59
C ALA A 6 -7.36 -3.38 16.69
N GLY A 7 -8.05 -2.89 17.73
CA GLY A 7 -9.49 -3.07 17.93
C GLY A 7 -10.37 -2.47 16.84
N MET A 8 -10.02 -1.29 16.29
CA MET A 8 -10.77 -0.71 15.17
C MET A 8 -10.60 -1.52 13.89
N ILE A 9 -9.38 -1.98 13.59
CA ILE A 9 -9.13 -2.79 12.39
C ILE A 9 -9.81 -4.16 12.54
N THR A 10 -9.75 -4.80 13.71
CA THR A 10 -10.47 -6.06 13.96
C THR A 10 -11.99 -5.90 14.03
N SER A 11 -12.53 -4.74 14.36
CA SER A 11 -13.98 -4.48 14.20
C SER A 11 -14.41 -4.43 12.74
N ILE A 12 -13.53 -3.95 11.84
CA ILE A 12 -13.80 -3.88 10.40
C ILE A 12 -13.55 -5.25 9.73
N THR A 13 -12.55 -6.01 10.20
CA THR A 13 -12.06 -7.23 9.54
C THR A 13 -12.47 -8.53 10.25
N GLY A 14 -12.77 -8.47 11.55
CA GLY A 14 -13.12 -9.62 12.40
C GLY A 14 -14.49 -10.21 12.10
N SER A 15 -15.29 -9.59 11.22
CA SER A 15 -16.57 -10.15 10.80
C SER A 15 -16.46 -11.16 9.65
N THR A 16 -15.33 -11.25 8.92
CA THR A 16 -15.34 -11.92 7.61
C THR A 16 -14.48 -13.17 7.46
N GLY A 17 -13.43 -13.37 8.27
CA GLY A 17 -12.56 -14.56 8.16
C GLY A 17 -11.96 -14.80 6.77
N ASN A 18 -12.03 -13.80 5.88
CA ASN A 18 -11.67 -13.92 4.48
C ASN A 18 -10.34 -13.18 4.24
N PRO A 19 -9.24 -13.91 4.04
CA PRO A 19 -7.91 -13.30 3.97
C PRO A 19 -7.73 -12.43 2.69
N VAL A 20 -8.58 -12.61 1.67
CA VAL A 20 -8.63 -11.71 0.49
C VAL A 20 -9.08 -10.31 0.91
N LEU A 21 -10.13 -10.21 1.73
CA LEU A 21 -10.66 -8.92 2.17
C LEU A 21 -9.69 -8.23 3.12
N ALA A 22 -8.98 -8.98 3.95
CA ALA A 22 -7.94 -8.44 4.82
C ALA A 22 -6.79 -7.83 3.99
N ILE A 23 -6.30 -8.54 2.95
CA ILE A 23 -5.28 -8.02 2.02
C ILE A 23 -5.78 -6.79 1.26
N ALA A 24 -7.01 -6.83 0.74
CA ALA A 24 -7.61 -5.69 0.05
C ALA A 24 -7.72 -4.46 0.97
N THR A 25 -8.09 -4.66 2.23
CA THR A 25 -8.15 -3.60 3.23
C THR A 25 -6.77 -2.99 3.49
N VAL A 26 -5.74 -3.81 3.67
CA VAL A 26 -4.35 -3.35 3.82
C VAL A 26 -3.91 -2.53 2.60
N ALA A 27 -4.22 -3.01 1.39
CA ALA A 27 -3.85 -2.32 0.15
C ALA A 27 -4.54 -0.96 0.02
N VAL A 28 -5.86 -0.90 0.27
CA VAL A 28 -6.64 0.35 0.22
C VAL A 28 -6.17 1.34 1.27
N LEU A 29 -5.91 0.89 2.50
CA LEU A 29 -5.36 1.74 3.57
C LEU A 29 -3.98 2.29 3.19
N GLY A 30 -3.12 1.47 2.59
CA GLY A 30 -1.81 1.92 2.13
C GLY A 30 -1.91 2.98 1.03
N VAL A 31 -2.79 2.80 0.04
CA VAL A 31 -3.00 3.77 -1.04
C VAL A 31 -3.58 5.07 -0.46
N GLY A 32 -4.55 4.96 0.43
CA GLY A 32 -5.15 6.11 1.13
C GLY A 32 -4.12 6.88 1.95
N LEU A 33 -3.25 6.19 2.68
CA LEU A 33 -2.19 6.83 3.47
C LEU A 33 -1.18 7.55 2.56
N ARG A 34 -0.83 6.94 1.43
CA ARG A 34 0.05 7.55 0.40
C ARG A 34 -0.55 8.82 -0.19
N LEU A 35 -1.86 9.06 -0.08
CA LEU A 35 -2.46 10.31 -0.51
C LEU A 35 -1.95 11.51 0.30
N ILE A 36 -1.62 11.28 1.57
CA ILE A 36 -1.25 12.30 2.55
C ILE A 36 0.26 12.27 2.82
N LEU A 37 0.84 11.07 2.91
CA LEU A 37 2.23 10.87 3.34
C LEU A 37 3.20 10.57 2.18
N PRO A 38 4.45 11.08 2.26
CA PRO A 38 5.53 10.68 1.36
C PRO A 38 5.88 9.20 1.49
N MET A 39 6.62 8.67 0.50
CA MET A 39 6.90 7.23 0.34
C MET A 39 7.51 6.60 1.59
N VAL A 40 8.59 7.20 2.11
CA VAL A 40 9.36 6.63 3.22
C VAL A 40 8.57 6.64 4.54
N PRO A 41 7.97 7.77 4.99
CA PRO A 41 7.13 7.79 6.18
C PRO A 41 5.92 6.84 6.08
N ALA A 42 5.25 6.80 4.92
CA ALA A 42 4.11 5.91 4.72
C ALA A 42 4.52 4.44 4.83
N GLY A 43 5.63 4.04 4.19
CA GLY A 43 6.13 2.68 4.24
C GLY A 43 6.46 2.22 5.66
N PHE A 44 7.19 3.03 6.43
CA PHE A 44 7.50 2.72 7.82
C PHE A 44 6.23 2.61 8.68
N LEU A 45 5.31 3.57 8.55
CA LEU A 45 4.07 3.56 9.33
C LEU A 45 3.23 2.33 9.02
N LEU A 46 3.09 1.95 7.74
CA LEU A 46 2.35 0.75 7.33
C LEU A 46 3.00 -0.52 7.85
N ILE A 47 4.33 -0.68 7.70
CA ILE A 47 5.02 -1.90 8.12
C ILE A 47 4.98 -2.06 9.65
N VAL A 48 5.37 -1.01 10.40
CA VAL A 48 5.42 -1.06 11.87
C VAL A 48 4.05 -1.25 12.49
N THR A 49 2.99 -0.77 11.83
CA THR A 49 1.60 -0.91 12.31
C THR A 49 1.01 -2.25 11.90
N LEU A 50 1.03 -2.58 10.61
CA LEU A 50 0.22 -3.67 10.06
C LEU A 50 0.91 -5.04 10.14
N VAL A 51 2.23 -5.12 10.04
CA VAL A 51 2.95 -6.41 10.10
C VAL A 51 2.77 -7.09 11.46
N PRO A 52 2.93 -6.40 12.61
CA PRO A 52 2.67 -7.01 13.92
C PRO A 52 1.18 -7.33 14.15
N ALA A 53 0.27 -6.65 13.45
CA ALA A 53 -1.17 -6.90 13.52
C ALA A 53 -1.63 -8.07 12.63
N ALA A 54 -0.79 -8.53 11.70
CA ALA A 54 -1.16 -9.55 10.71
C ALA A 54 -1.75 -10.85 11.31
N PRO A 55 -1.20 -11.43 12.42
CA PRO A 55 -1.78 -12.64 13.00
C PRO A 55 -3.22 -12.46 13.50
N GLN A 56 -3.59 -11.25 13.93
CA GLN A 56 -4.96 -10.94 14.40
C GLN A 56 -5.96 -10.87 13.24
N LEU A 57 -5.46 -10.72 12.01
CA LEU A 57 -6.24 -10.71 10.77
C LEU A 57 -6.25 -12.08 10.07
N GLY A 58 -5.63 -13.10 10.70
CA GLY A 58 -5.45 -14.41 10.09
C GLY A 58 -4.47 -14.42 8.91
N LEU A 59 -3.60 -13.39 8.81
CA LEU A 59 -2.63 -13.25 7.72
C LEU A 59 -1.21 -13.49 8.21
N SER A 60 -0.33 -13.96 7.31
CA SER A 60 1.10 -13.96 7.58
C SER A 60 1.66 -12.53 7.59
N GLY A 61 2.55 -12.24 8.54
CA GLY A 61 3.25 -10.95 8.60
C GLY A 61 4.07 -10.68 7.34
N TRP A 62 4.57 -11.73 6.67
CA TRP A 62 5.27 -11.62 5.40
C TRP A 62 4.36 -11.10 4.27
N ALA A 63 3.17 -11.65 4.10
CA ALA A 63 2.24 -11.22 3.05
C ALA A 63 1.80 -9.76 3.28
N VAL A 64 1.51 -9.39 4.53
CA VAL A 64 1.18 -8.01 4.89
C VAL A 64 2.35 -7.08 4.60
N GLY A 65 3.57 -7.45 5.00
CA GLY A 65 4.78 -6.68 4.72
C GLY A 65 5.05 -6.48 3.23
N PHE A 66 4.83 -7.52 2.42
CA PHE A 66 4.92 -7.43 0.96
C PHE A 66 3.91 -6.42 0.39
N VAL A 67 2.64 -6.51 0.77
CA VAL A 67 1.58 -5.59 0.32
C VAL A 67 1.89 -4.15 0.73
N CYS A 68 2.28 -3.92 2.00
CA CYS A 68 2.67 -2.61 2.48
C CYS A 68 3.83 -2.03 1.67
N SER A 69 4.82 -2.86 1.33
CA SER A 69 5.98 -2.44 0.54
C SER A 69 5.58 -2.03 -0.86
N VAL A 70 4.84 -2.88 -1.57
CA VAL A 70 4.35 -2.61 -2.93
C VAL A 70 3.55 -1.32 -2.98
N VAL A 71 2.61 -1.14 -2.05
CA VAL A 71 1.75 0.05 -2.01
C VAL A 71 2.53 1.31 -1.65
N ALA A 72 3.54 1.24 -0.78
CA ALA A 72 4.38 2.39 -0.46
C ALA A 72 5.08 2.97 -1.70
N PHE A 73 5.44 2.14 -2.69
CA PHE A 73 6.04 2.59 -3.96
C PHE A 73 5.04 3.21 -4.95
N THR A 74 3.73 3.05 -4.75
CA THR A 74 2.71 3.66 -5.62
C THR A 74 2.56 5.15 -5.35
N TRP A 75 2.10 5.95 -6.31
CA TRP A 75 1.75 7.36 -6.11
C TRP A 75 0.57 7.75 -6.98
N LEU A 76 -0.26 8.68 -6.53
CA LEU A 76 -1.39 9.21 -7.30
C LEU A 76 -1.24 10.70 -7.62
N LEU A 77 -0.53 11.44 -6.76
CA LEU A 77 -0.25 12.86 -6.96
C LEU A 77 1.26 13.07 -7.16
N PRO A 78 1.70 13.91 -8.12
CA PRO A 78 3.13 14.14 -8.40
C PRO A 78 3.89 14.65 -7.18
N ARG A 79 3.22 15.45 -6.33
CA ARG A 79 3.81 16.03 -5.11
C ARG A 79 4.18 14.99 -4.05
N GLN A 80 3.61 13.79 -4.08
CA GLN A 80 3.88 12.71 -3.11
C GLN A 80 5.19 11.98 -3.38
N TYR A 81 5.78 12.20 -4.56
CA TYR A 81 6.93 11.44 -5.03
C TYR A 81 8.11 12.38 -5.24
N GLU A 82 9.04 12.33 -4.28
CA GLU A 82 10.19 13.24 -4.21
C GLU A 82 11.05 13.20 -5.48
N VAL A 83 11.17 12.04 -6.11
CA VAL A 83 11.94 11.89 -7.36
C VAL A 83 11.31 12.70 -8.49
N LEU A 84 9.98 12.68 -8.66
CA LEU A 84 9.31 13.49 -9.68
C LEU A 84 9.50 15.00 -9.41
N ARG A 85 9.52 15.39 -8.14
CA ARG A 85 9.82 16.77 -7.74
C ARG A 85 11.25 17.16 -8.11
N MET A 86 12.24 16.33 -7.78
CA MET A 86 13.65 16.55 -8.13
C MET A 86 13.86 16.65 -9.63
N VAL A 87 13.23 15.76 -10.42
CA VAL A 87 13.34 15.80 -11.89
C VAL A 87 12.71 17.08 -12.44
N ARG A 88 11.58 17.52 -11.89
CA ARG A 88 10.92 18.76 -12.31
C ARG A 88 11.78 19.99 -11.97
N GLU A 89 12.41 20.01 -10.81
CA GLU A 89 13.37 21.05 -10.39
C GLU A 89 14.63 21.05 -11.27
N ALA A 90 15.11 19.87 -11.70
CA ALA A 90 16.31 19.75 -12.53
C ALA A 90 16.08 20.03 -14.03
N THR A 91 14.83 20.02 -14.49
CA THR A 91 14.46 20.19 -15.90
C THR A 91 13.63 21.44 -16.16
N ASP A 92 13.52 22.33 -15.15
CA ASP A 92 12.65 23.51 -15.16
C ASP A 92 11.18 23.20 -15.55
N GLY A 93 10.76 21.96 -15.33
CA GLY A 93 9.42 21.47 -15.67
C GLY A 93 9.18 21.12 -17.15
N GLU A 94 10.21 21.11 -17.99
CA GLU A 94 10.06 20.87 -19.43
C GLU A 94 9.91 19.38 -19.81
N LEU A 95 10.36 18.46 -18.96
CA LEU A 95 10.42 17.02 -19.31
C LEU A 95 9.05 16.34 -19.37
N PHE A 96 8.10 16.74 -18.52
CA PHE A 96 6.76 16.17 -18.48
C PHE A 96 5.76 17.12 -17.83
N THR A 97 4.50 16.99 -18.22
CA THR A 97 3.38 17.72 -17.62
C THR A 97 2.89 17.05 -16.34
N ASP A 98 2.30 17.81 -15.41
CA ASP A 98 1.70 17.27 -14.18
C ASP A 98 0.63 16.21 -14.50
N ARG A 99 -0.09 16.37 -15.61
CA ARG A 99 -1.10 15.40 -16.08
C ARG A 99 -0.47 14.05 -16.46
N GLN A 100 0.68 14.05 -17.13
CA GLN A 100 1.40 12.82 -17.47
C GLN A 100 1.90 12.12 -16.21
N ALA A 101 2.42 12.87 -15.23
CA ALA A 101 2.88 12.31 -13.95
C ALA A 101 1.74 11.67 -13.14
N VAL A 102 0.54 12.28 -13.12
CA VAL A 102 -0.66 11.69 -12.51
C VAL A 102 -1.08 10.42 -13.23
N LEU A 103 -1.12 10.42 -14.57
CA LEU A 103 -1.52 9.25 -15.35
C LEU A 103 -0.60 8.05 -15.13
N VAL A 104 0.72 8.28 -15.13
CA VAL A 104 1.71 7.22 -14.86
C VAL A 104 1.58 6.72 -13.42
N GLY A 105 1.40 7.61 -12.45
CA GLY A 105 1.18 7.21 -11.06
C GLY A 105 -0.07 6.36 -10.87
N ALA A 106 -1.19 6.79 -11.45
CA ALA A 106 -2.43 6.04 -11.43
C ALA A 106 -2.28 4.67 -12.11
N ALA A 107 -1.62 4.60 -13.27
CA ALA A 107 -1.33 3.35 -13.95
C ALA A 107 -0.46 2.41 -13.09
N MET A 108 0.60 2.93 -12.48
CA MET A 108 1.46 2.17 -11.56
C MET A 108 0.70 1.66 -10.34
N THR A 109 -0.19 2.48 -9.78
CA THR A 109 -1.07 2.08 -8.67
C THR A 109 -2.00 0.94 -9.08
N ILE A 110 -2.64 1.04 -10.26
CA ILE A 110 -3.52 -0.01 -10.79
C ILE A 110 -2.73 -1.31 -11.02
N VAL A 111 -1.55 -1.23 -11.64
CA VAL A 111 -0.69 -2.39 -11.88
C VAL A 111 -0.28 -3.05 -10.56
N ALA A 112 0.07 -2.27 -9.55
CA ALA A 112 0.40 -2.77 -8.22
C ALA A 112 -0.79 -3.50 -7.57
N LEU A 113 -2.01 -2.95 -7.65
CA LEU A 113 -3.21 -3.59 -7.13
C LEU A 113 -3.56 -4.89 -7.86
N ILE A 114 -3.40 -4.92 -9.19
CA ILE A 114 -3.58 -6.13 -9.99
C ILE A 114 -2.53 -7.18 -9.61
N ALA A 115 -1.26 -6.79 -9.46
CA ALA A 115 -0.19 -7.69 -9.06
C ALA A 115 -0.44 -8.30 -7.68
N ILE A 116 -0.92 -7.51 -6.72
CA ILE A 116 -1.36 -8.02 -5.40
C ILE A 116 -2.50 -9.02 -5.58
N ALA A 117 -3.54 -8.68 -6.34
CA ALA A 117 -4.69 -9.56 -6.56
C ALA A 117 -4.30 -10.90 -7.21
N VAL A 118 -3.42 -10.87 -8.22
CA VAL A 118 -2.88 -12.06 -8.90
C VAL A 118 -1.96 -12.88 -7.99
N SER A 119 -1.32 -12.25 -7.00
CA SER A 119 -0.47 -12.97 -6.03
C SER A 119 -1.26 -13.76 -5.01
N ILE A 120 -2.52 -13.40 -4.73
CA ILE A 120 -3.39 -14.10 -3.77
C ILE A 120 -3.55 -15.61 -4.05
N PRO A 121 -3.92 -16.07 -5.26
CA PRO A 121 -4.03 -17.50 -5.53
C PRO A 121 -2.69 -18.24 -5.33
N TYR A 122 -1.57 -17.61 -5.67
CA TYR A 122 -0.25 -18.16 -5.42
C TYR A 122 0.05 -18.29 -3.92
N TRP A 123 -0.21 -17.25 -3.14
CA TRP A 123 -0.01 -17.25 -1.69
C TRP A 123 -0.89 -18.29 -0.96
N ARG A 124 -2.11 -18.52 -1.44
CA ARG A 124 -2.96 -19.62 -0.98
C ARG A 124 -2.35 -20.98 -1.28
N ALA A 125 -1.81 -21.18 -2.49
CA ALA A 125 -1.21 -22.45 -2.90
C ALA A 125 0.02 -22.83 -2.06
N ILE A 126 0.79 -21.84 -1.60
CA ILE A 126 1.98 -22.06 -0.76
C ILE A 126 1.69 -22.00 0.75
N GLY A 127 0.43 -21.82 1.16
CA GLY A 127 0.01 -21.83 2.58
C GLY A 127 0.44 -20.60 3.40
N VAL A 128 0.66 -19.45 2.74
CA VAL A 128 1.09 -18.19 3.38
C VAL A 128 -0.10 -17.28 3.74
N LEU A 129 -1.30 -17.69 3.34
CA LEU A 129 -2.54 -16.91 3.32
C LEU A 129 -3.70 -17.71 3.93
#